data_AF-A0A2V5M1N3-F1
#
_entry.id   AF-A0A2V5M1N3-F1
#
_cell.length_a   1.000
_cell.length_b   1.000
_cell.length_c   1.000
_cell.angle_alpha   90.00
_cell.angle_beta   90.00
_cell.angle_gamma   90.00
#
_symmetry.space_group_name_H-M   'P 1'
#
loop_
_entity.id
_entity.type
_entity.pdbx_description
1 polymer ?
#
loop_
_entity_poly.entity_id
_entity_poly.type
_entity_poly.pdbx_seq_one_letter_code
_entity_poly.pdbx_strand_id
1 'polypeptide(L)'
;MAEFTVNPKRFDPYKNFKFRVKWDGKYVAGISKVSGLQRTTEVIHHREGGDPSTSRKSPGLTEFAPITLERGVTHDPEFEKWANKVWQFGAGLGAEVSLKD
;
A
#
# COMPACT_ATOMS: atom_id res chain seq x y z
N MET A 1 18.02 -18.29 -18.42
CA MET A 1 16.75 -18.84 -17.88
C MET A 1 17.12 -20.07 -17.05
N ALA A 2 16.79 -20.10 -15.77
CA ALA A 2 16.95 -21.31 -14.96
C ALA A 2 15.64 -22.09 -15.01
N GLU A 3 15.67 -23.29 -15.59
CA GLU A 3 14.56 -24.25 -15.52
C GLU A 3 14.56 -24.92 -14.14
N PHE A 4 13.36 -25.09 -13.58
CA PHE A 4 13.19 -25.80 -12.32
C PHE A 4 13.42 -27.29 -12.54
N THR A 5 14.31 -27.89 -11.74
CA THR A 5 14.63 -29.33 -11.78
C THR A 5 13.51 -30.22 -11.22
N VAL A 6 12.42 -29.64 -10.68
CA VAL A 6 11.30 -30.40 -10.11
C VAL A 6 9.96 -29.74 -10.45
N ASN A 7 9.01 -30.55 -10.94
CA ASN A 7 7.61 -30.23 -11.24
C ASN A 7 7.31 -29.42 -12.54
N PRO A 8 7.58 -30.01 -13.74
CA PRO A 8 7.46 -29.34 -15.05
C PRO A 8 6.01 -29.02 -15.49
N LYS A 9 5.00 -29.54 -14.79
CA LYS A 9 3.57 -29.29 -15.08
C LYS A 9 2.95 -28.19 -14.21
N ARG A 10 3.72 -27.56 -13.32
CA ARG A 10 3.20 -26.50 -12.45
C ARG A 10 3.02 -25.22 -13.26
N PHE A 11 1.81 -25.00 -13.75
CA PHE A 11 1.38 -23.69 -14.24
C PHE A 11 1.23 -22.78 -13.03
N ASP A 12 2.23 -21.93 -12.79
CA ASP A 12 2.18 -20.97 -11.68
C ASP A 12 1.64 -19.63 -12.20
N PRO A 13 0.34 -19.33 -11.99
CA PRO A 13 -0.23 -18.05 -12.40
C PRO A 13 0.42 -16.87 -11.65
N TYR A 14 1.22 -17.14 -10.61
CA TYR A 14 1.85 -16.11 -9.80
C TYR A 14 3.27 -15.73 -10.20
N LYS A 15 3.83 -16.29 -11.30
CA LYS A 15 5.25 -16.11 -11.68
C LYS A 15 5.67 -14.64 -11.89
N ASN A 16 4.73 -13.76 -12.22
CA ASN A 16 4.98 -12.32 -12.40
C ASN A 16 4.83 -11.50 -11.10
N PHE A 17 4.28 -12.09 -10.04
CA PHE A 17 4.03 -11.39 -8.79
C PHE A 17 5.19 -11.63 -7.83
N LYS A 18 5.84 -10.53 -7.43
CA LYS A 18 7.10 -10.58 -6.66
C LYS A 18 6.90 -10.43 -5.15
N PHE A 19 5.68 -10.09 -4.72
CA PHE A 19 5.40 -9.73 -3.34
C PHE A 19 4.35 -10.66 -2.72
N ARG A 20 4.57 -10.99 -1.44
CA ARG A 20 3.58 -11.59 -0.54
C ARG A 20 3.33 -10.58 0.56
N VAL A 21 2.08 -10.16 0.73
CA VAL A 21 1.68 -9.24 1.80
C VAL A 21 0.95 -10.05 2.87
N LYS A 22 1.19 -9.71 4.13
CA LYS A 22 0.50 -10.31 5.27
C LYS A 22 -0.26 -9.22 6.00
N TRP A 23 -1.56 -9.42 6.16
CA TRP A 23 -2.41 -8.63 7.06
C TRP A 23 -3.26 -9.61 7.87
N ASP A 24 -3.60 -9.24 9.11
CA ASP A 24 -4.46 -10.04 10.00
C ASP A 24 -4.09 -11.53 10.12
N GLY A 25 -2.79 -11.83 10.06
CA GLY A 25 -2.29 -13.21 10.14
C GLY A 25 -2.35 -13.99 8.82
N LYS A 26 -3.06 -13.51 7.79
CA LYS A 26 -3.24 -14.18 6.50
C LYS A 26 -2.27 -13.64 5.45
N TYR A 27 -1.73 -14.56 4.64
CA TYR A 27 -0.83 -14.21 3.55
C TYR A 27 -1.61 -14.09 2.26
N VAL A 28 -1.65 -12.89 1.69
CA VAL A 28 -2.17 -12.67 0.35
C VAL A 28 -1.02 -12.68 -0.65
N ALA A 29 -1.08 -13.65 -1.55
CA ALA A 29 -0.13 -13.82 -2.64
C ALA A 29 -0.64 -13.15 -3.92
N GLY A 30 0.28 -12.85 -4.83
CA GLY A 30 -0.10 -12.31 -6.13
C GLY A 30 -0.25 -10.80 -6.16
N ILE A 31 0.59 -10.05 -5.43
CA ILE A 31 0.66 -8.58 -5.54
C ILE A 31 1.81 -8.22 -6.47
N SER A 32 1.52 -7.40 -7.48
CA SER A 32 2.46 -7.05 -8.54
C SER A 32 3.33 -5.86 -8.14
N LYS A 33 2.75 -4.91 -7.40
CA LYS A 33 3.42 -3.69 -6.95
C LYS A 33 2.87 -3.24 -5.60
N VAL A 34 3.78 -2.76 -4.76
CA VAL A 34 3.52 -2.19 -3.44
C VAL A 34 4.23 -0.84 -3.40
N SER A 35 3.56 0.24 -2.99
CA SER A 35 4.25 1.51 -2.76
C SER A 35 5.11 1.46 -1.49
N GLY A 36 6.11 2.34 -1.43
CA GLY A 36 6.94 2.49 -0.23
C GLY A 36 6.18 3.16 0.91
N LEU A 37 6.64 2.91 2.13
CA LEU A 37 6.22 3.66 3.31
C LEU A 37 6.92 5.03 3.28
N GLN A 38 6.25 6.02 2.69
CA GLN A 38 6.80 7.36 2.58
C GLN A 38 6.23 8.28 3.66
N ARG A 39 7.14 8.90 4.41
CA ARG A 39 6.85 9.92 5.41
C ARG A 39 7.63 11.18 5.06
N THR A 40 6.94 12.29 4.91
CA THR A 40 7.55 13.57 4.55
C THR A 40 7.28 14.56 5.67
N THR A 41 8.32 15.20 6.20
CA THR A 41 8.19 16.29 7.18
C THR A 41 8.50 17.60 6.47
N GLU A 42 7.53 18.51 6.46
CA GLU A 42 7.72 19.84 5.88
C GLU A 42 8.75 20.63 6.67
N VAL A 43 9.45 21.57 6.02
CA VAL A 43 10.43 22.44 6.68
C VAL A 43 9.91 23.86 6.68
N ILE A 44 9.68 24.41 7.88
CA ILE A 44 9.26 25.79 8.07
C ILE A 44 10.50 26.65 8.24
N HIS A 45 10.64 27.66 7.38
CA HIS A 45 11.74 28.61 7.40
C HIS A 45 11.33 29.87 8.14
N HIS A 46 12.03 30.19 9.23
CA HIS A 46 11.85 31.44 9.97
C HIS A 46 13.07 32.34 9.78
N ARG A 47 12.83 33.65 9.59
CA ARG A 47 13.87 34.69 9.55
C ARG A 47 13.56 35.73 10.62
N GLU A 48 14.54 36.00 11.48
CA GLU A 48 14.46 37.11 12.43
C GLU A 48 15.13 38.35 11.83
N GLY A 49 14.55 39.53 12.05
CA GLY A 49 15.01 40.79 11.43
C GLY A 49 16.41 41.26 11.84
N GLY A 50 17.07 40.58 12.78
CA GLY A 50 18.42 40.92 13.26
C GLY A 50 19.57 40.13 12.59
N ASP A 51 19.28 39.08 11.82
CA ASP A 51 20.31 38.29 11.13
C ASP A 51 19.96 38.17 9.63
N PRO A 52 20.64 38.92 8.74
CA PRO A 52 20.34 38.93 7.31
C PRO A 52 20.72 37.62 6.60
N SER A 53 21.48 36.74 7.25
CA SER A 53 22.13 35.60 6.57
C SER A 53 21.64 34.23 7.03
N THR A 54 21.08 34.11 8.23
CA THR A 54 20.70 32.79 8.79
C THR A 54 19.19 32.60 8.82
N SER A 55 18.67 31.67 8.01
CA SER A 55 17.29 31.18 8.13
C SER A 55 17.25 29.97 9.06
N ARG A 56 16.45 30.04 10.13
CA ARG A 56 16.17 28.92 11.03
C ARG A 56 15.21 27.95 10.33
N LYS A 57 15.59 26.68 10.25
CA LYS A 57 14.74 25.61 9.73
C LYS A 57 14.11 24.87 10.92
N SER A 58 12.80 24.85 11.00
CA SER A 58 12.05 24.08 11.99
C SER A 58 11.26 22.97 11.28
N PRO A 59 11.16 21.76 11.87
CA PRO A 59 10.28 20.74 11.33
C PRO A 59 8.82 21.21 11.45
N GLY A 60 8.10 21.12 10.35
CA GLY A 60 6.67 21.41 10.22
C GLY A 60 5.82 20.16 10.34
N LEU A 61 4.68 20.15 9.65
CA LEU A 61 3.76 19.01 9.67
C LEU A 61 4.43 17.78 9.04
N THR A 62 4.11 16.60 9.59
CA THR A 62 4.53 15.33 9.00
C THR A 62 3.36 14.67 8.32
N GLU A 63 3.47 14.45 7.02
CA GLU A 63 2.47 13.79 6.20
C GLU A 63 2.89 12.36 5.87
N PHE A 64 1.90 11.49 5.75
CA PHE A 64 2.06 10.08 5.41
C PHE A 64 1.43 9.82 4.05
N ALA A 65 2.21 9.31 3.11
CA ALA A 65 1.69 8.97 1.80
C ALA A 65 0.83 7.69 1.86
N PRO A 66 -0.19 7.57 0.99
CA PRO A 66 -1.01 6.37 0.93
C PRO A 66 -0.19 5.16 0.47
N ILE A 67 -0.49 4.00 1.06
CA ILE A 67 0.04 2.72 0.62
C ILE A 67 -0.83 2.21 -0.53
N THR A 68 -0.24 2.01 -1.71
CA THR A 68 -0.93 1.44 -2.87
C THR A 68 -0.49 0.01 -3.10
N LEU A 69 -1.48 -0.86 -3.33
CA LEU A 69 -1.29 -2.27 -3.63
C LEU A 69 -1.96 -2.54 -4.98
N GLU A 70 -1.17 -2.97 -5.95
CA GLU A 70 -1.69 -3.35 -7.26
C GLU A 70 -1.66 -4.87 -7.40
N ARG A 71 -2.77 -5.43 -7.91
CA ARG A 71 -2.95 -6.86 -8.11
C ARG A 71 -3.82 -7.09 -9.34
N GLY A 72 -3.42 -8.08 -10.15
CA GLY A 72 -4.26 -8.57 -11.25
C GLY A 72 -5.38 -9.47 -10.77
N VAL A 73 -6.29 -9.87 -11.65
CA VAL A 73 -7.32 -10.87 -11.31
C VAL A 73 -6.63 -12.20 -11.04
N THR A 74 -6.87 -12.77 -9.86
CA THR A 74 -6.32 -14.06 -9.43
C THR A 74 -7.43 -14.92 -8.84
N HIS A 75 -7.15 -16.18 -8.57
CA HIS A 75 -8.16 -17.12 -8.03
C HIS A 75 -8.43 -16.92 -6.53
N ASP A 76 -7.65 -16.08 -5.86
CA ASP A 76 -7.81 -15.79 -4.44
C ASP A 76 -8.63 -14.50 -4.26
N PRO A 77 -9.87 -14.60 -3.73
CA PRO A 77 -10.76 -13.46 -3.57
C PRO A 77 -10.46 -12.61 -2.31
N GLU A 78 -9.46 -12.96 -1.50
CA GLU A 78 -9.24 -12.31 -0.20
C GLU A 78 -8.87 -10.82 -0.33
N PHE A 79 -8.04 -10.47 -1.30
CA PHE A 79 -7.71 -9.07 -1.62
C PHE A 79 -8.95 -8.27 -2.01
N GLU A 80 -9.80 -8.85 -2.87
CA GLU A 80 -11.02 -8.20 -3.36
C GLU A 80 -12.03 -8.03 -2.23
N LYS A 81 -12.22 -9.07 -1.40
CA LYS A 81 -13.08 -8.99 -0.20
C LYS A 81 -12.62 -7.90 0.76
N TRP A 82 -11.31 -7.80 1.00
CA TRP A 82 -10.74 -6.73 1.83
C TRP A 82 -10.96 -5.34 1.22
N ALA A 83 -10.65 -5.16 -0.07
CA ALA A 83 -10.84 -3.89 -0.76
C ALA A 83 -12.32 -3.44 -0.74
N ASN A 84 -13.25 -4.39 -0.90
CA ASN A 84 -14.69 -4.13 -0.86
C ASN A 84 -15.24 -3.88 0.56
N LYS A 85 -14.48 -4.06 1.65
CA LYS A 85 -14.93 -3.67 3.00
C LYS A 85 -15.11 -2.17 3.14
N VAL A 86 -14.28 -1.40 2.44
CA VAL A 86 -14.26 0.07 2.51
C VAL A 86 -15.36 0.68 1.64
N TRP A 87 -15.77 0.00 0.57
CA TRP A 87 -16.84 0.47 -0.31
C TRP A 87 -17.59 -0.71 -0.94
N GLN A 88 -18.77 -1.04 -0.42
CA GLN A 88 -19.68 -1.98 -1.07
C GLN A 88 -20.60 -1.23 -2.03
N PHE A 89 -20.30 -1.30 -3.34
CA PHE A 89 -21.19 -0.76 -4.36
C PHE A 89 -22.51 -1.54 -4.39
N GLY A 90 -23.62 -0.88 -4.03
CA GLY A 90 -24.96 -1.48 -3.95
C GLY A 90 -25.46 -1.79 -2.54
N ALA A 91 -24.69 -1.48 -1.49
CA ALA A 91 -25.20 -1.47 -0.13
C ALA A 91 -26.17 -0.29 0.07
N GLY A 92 -27.28 -0.51 0.79
CA GLY A 92 -28.26 0.55 1.07
C GLY A 92 -27.63 1.76 1.77
N LEU A 93 -28.26 2.94 1.63
CA LEU A 93 -27.82 4.20 2.24
C LEU A 93 -27.41 3.99 3.72
N GLY A 94 -26.15 4.27 4.04
CA GLY A 94 -25.59 4.12 5.39
C GLY A 94 -24.91 2.77 5.70
N ALA A 95 -24.88 1.82 4.76
CA ALA A 95 -24.18 0.53 4.88
C ALA A 95 -22.95 0.41 3.96
N GLU A 96 -22.48 1.51 3.38
CA GLU A 96 -21.42 1.54 2.36
C GLU A 96 -20.05 1.13 2.90
N VAL A 97 -19.87 1.12 4.23
CA VAL A 97 -18.60 0.88 4.91
C VAL A 97 -18.77 -0.16 6.02
N SER A 98 -18.11 -1.32 5.86
CA SER A 98 -18.06 -2.39 6.87
C SER A 98 -16.66 -2.45 7.48
N LEU A 99 -16.28 -1.39 8.20
CA LEU A 99 -15.01 -1.30 8.95
C LEU A 99 -15.11 -1.92 10.36
N LYS A 100 -16.25 -2.52 10.73
CA LYS A 100 -16.38 -3.26 11.99
C LYS A 100 -15.82 -4.67 11.83
N ASP A 101 -14.54 -4.83 12.12
CA ASP A 101 -13.94 -6.08 12.62
C ASP A 101 -13.22 -5.76 13.94
#